data_AF-A0AAY4BCD0-F1
#
_entry.id   AF-A0AAY4BCD0-F1
#
_cell.length_a   1.000
_cell.length_b   1.000
_cell.length_c   1.000
_cell.angle_alpha   90.00
_cell.angle_beta   90.00
_cell.angle_gamma   90.00
#
_symmetry.space_group_name_H-M   'P 1'
#
loop_
_entity.id
_entity.type
_entity.pdbx_description
1 polymer ?
#
loop_
_entity_poly.entity_id
_entity_poly.type
_entity_poly.pdbx_seq_one_letter_code
_entity_poly.pdbx_strand_id
1 'polypeptide(L)'
;MPRDYDKDAYPEPPRRTPVIDKQSALPNPTLVLSNLFYYSVDLPVTTLREIIEGFQSRNKYYYFHQKFRRVPELTECQEGDYTCFYEAEMQWRRDHKVDEEIVKVVQERLRACQQREGSSYRQNCHNHSANEH
;
A
#
# COMPACT_ATOMS: atom_id res chain seq x y z
N MET A 1 10.82 -4.37 0.35
CA MET A 1 9.60 -3.87 -0.32
C MET A 1 10.00 -3.17 -1.61
N PRO A 2 9.24 -3.33 -2.70
CA PRO A 2 9.42 -2.51 -3.90
C PRO A 2 9.42 -1.03 -3.50
N ARG A 3 10.31 -0.23 -4.10
CA ARG A 3 10.45 1.19 -3.74
C ARG A 3 9.35 2.08 -4.34
N ASP A 4 8.46 1.48 -5.14
CA ASP A 4 7.51 2.17 -6.01
C ASP A 4 6.11 2.37 -5.41
N TYR A 5 5.89 2.04 -4.12
CA TYR A 5 4.65 2.45 -3.47
C TYR A 5 4.69 3.98 -3.29
N ASP A 6 3.64 4.66 -3.74
CA ASP A 6 3.55 6.11 -3.59
C ASP A 6 3.48 6.45 -2.10
N LYS A 7 4.56 7.05 -1.57
CA LYS A 7 4.70 7.34 -0.14
C LYS A 7 3.67 8.36 0.34
N ASP A 8 3.12 9.14 -0.58
CA ASP A 8 2.05 10.09 -0.30
C ASP A 8 0.71 9.37 -0.13
N ALA A 9 0.50 8.29 -0.90
CA ALA A 9 -0.67 7.43 -0.76
C ALA A 9 -0.58 6.46 0.44
N TYR A 10 0.62 6.12 0.88
CA TYR A 10 0.85 5.24 2.04
C TYR A 10 1.95 5.82 2.94
N PRO A 11 1.61 6.82 3.78
CA PRO A 11 2.59 7.48 4.63
C PRO A 11 3.08 6.54 5.73
N GLU A 12 4.39 6.47 5.90
CA GLU A 12 5.04 5.72 6.96
C GLU A 12 5.95 6.65 7.77
N PRO A 13 5.79 6.75 9.11
CA PRO A 13 6.75 7.48 9.92
C PRO A 13 8.12 6.78 9.90
N PRO A 14 9.22 7.53 10.04
CA PRO A 14 10.55 6.95 10.07
C PRO A 14 10.69 5.99 11.25
N ARG A 15 11.23 4.79 10.99
CA ARG A 15 11.46 3.78 12.03
C ARG A 15 12.50 4.28 13.03
N ARG A 16 12.14 4.34 14.31
CA ARG A 16 13.03 4.63 15.44
C ARG A 16 13.17 3.39 16.30
N THR A 17 14.23 2.61 16.09
CA THR A 17 14.56 1.48 16.97
C THR A 17 15.55 1.93 18.02
N PRO A 18 15.34 1.62 19.31
CA PRO A 18 16.32 1.94 20.34
C PRO A 18 17.64 1.18 20.08
N VAL A 19 18.75 1.78 20.49
CA VAL A 19 20.05 1.08 20.50
C VAL A 19 19.95 -0.05 21.53
N ILE A 20 20.38 -1.24 21.15
CA ILE A 20 20.38 -2.40 22.05
C ILE A 20 21.54 -2.26 23.03
N ASP A 21 21.26 -1.83 24.26
CA ASP A 21 22.25 -1.76 25.33
C ASP A 21 22.49 -3.17 25.92
N LYS A 22 23.73 -3.66 25.80
CA LYS A 22 24.13 -4.97 26.34
C LYS A 22 24.37 -4.84 27.85
N GLN A 23 23.33 -5.05 28.65
CA GLN A 23 23.42 -4.99 30.12
C GLN A 23 24.16 -6.20 30.73
N SER A 24 24.34 -7.29 29.99
CA SER A 24 25.03 -8.50 30.44
C SER A 24 26.10 -8.97 29.45
N ALA A 25 27.11 -9.69 29.96
CA ALA A 25 28.20 -10.25 29.17
C ALA A 25 27.82 -11.54 28.42
N LEU A 26 26.64 -12.11 28.68
CA LEU A 26 26.13 -13.28 27.98
C LEU A 26 25.52 -12.88 26.63
N PRO A 27 25.76 -13.63 25.55
CA PRO A 27 25.15 -13.34 24.26
C PRO A 27 23.62 -13.51 24.34
N ASN A 28 22.87 -12.51 23.89
CA ASN A 28 21.41 -12.59 23.84
C ASN A 28 20.99 -13.67 22.81
N PRO A 29 20.20 -14.69 23.19
CA PRO A 29 19.78 -15.76 22.28
C PRO A 29 19.01 -15.26 21.06
N THR A 30 18.35 -14.09 21.16
CA THR A 30 17.63 -13.50 20.01
C THR A 30 18.57 -13.09 18.87
N LEU A 31 19.79 -12.65 19.19
CA LEU A 31 20.81 -12.27 18.19
C LEU A 31 21.38 -13.49 17.47
N VAL A 32 21.54 -14.60 18.18
CA VAL A 32 22.01 -15.86 17.59
C VAL A 32 20.96 -16.42 16.64
N LEU A 33 19.69 -16.41 17.05
CA LEU A 33 18.56 -16.83 16.21
C LEU A 33 18.39 -15.94 14.96
N SER A 34 18.50 -14.61 15.09
CA SER A 34 18.40 -13.70 13.95
C SER A 34 19.53 -13.94 12.94
N ASN A 35 20.74 -14.17 13.41
CA ASN A 35 21.87 -14.48 12.55
C ASN A 35 21.72 -15.83 11.86
N LEU A 36 21.25 -16.85 12.57
CA LEU A 36 20.95 -18.15 11.98
C LEU A 36 19.90 -18.03 10.88
N PHE A 37 18.80 -17.32 11.14
CA PHE A 37 17.75 -17.06 10.16
C PHE A 37 18.28 -16.33 8.91
N TYR A 38 19.11 -15.31 9.12
CA TYR A 38 19.72 -14.56 8.03
C TYR A 38 20.55 -15.45 7.09
N TYR A 39 21.42 -16.29 7.63
CA TYR A 39 22.29 -17.15 6.82
C TYR A 39 21.58 -18.37 6.23
N SER A 40 20.57 -18.91 6.92
CA SER A 40 19.87 -20.13 6.50
C SER A 40 18.71 -19.87 5.54
N VAL A 41 18.03 -18.73 5.67
CA VAL A 41 16.81 -18.43 4.91
C VAL A 41 16.96 -17.16 4.08
N ASP A 42 17.26 -16.01 4.70
CA ASP A 42 17.22 -14.73 3.98
C ASP A 42 18.23 -14.66 2.84
N LEU A 43 19.48 -15.06 3.10
CA LEU A 43 20.56 -15.03 2.12
C LEU A 43 20.28 -15.90 0.89
N PRO A 44 19.95 -17.21 1.01
CA PRO A 44 19.62 -18.02 -0.17
C PRO A 44 18.36 -17.55 -0.90
N VAL A 45 17.36 -17.01 -0.19
CA VAL A 45 16.15 -16.47 -0.83
C VAL A 45 16.45 -15.21 -1.63
N THR A 46 17.32 -14.32 -1.11
CA THR A 46 17.72 -13.10 -1.83
C THR A 46 18.55 -13.41 -3.06
N THR A 47 19.49 -14.35 -3.02
CA THR A 47 20.26 -14.72 -4.21
C THR A 47 19.39 -15.35 -5.31
N LEU A 48 18.42 -16.18 -4.95
CA LEU A 48 17.45 -16.72 -5.91
C LEU A 48 16.58 -15.63 -6.53
N ARG A 49 16.12 -14.66 -5.73
CA ARG A 49 15.37 -13.51 -6.22
C ARG A 49 16.19 -12.70 -7.22
N GLU A 50 17.47 -12.43 -6.95
CA GLU A 50 18.36 -11.71 -7.86
C GLU A 50 18.56 -12.43 -9.20
N ILE A 51 18.69 -13.77 -9.19
CA ILE A 51 18.77 -14.58 -10.40
C ILE A 51 17.50 -14.42 -11.24
N ILE A 52 16.32 -14.53 -10.62
CA ILE A 52 15.03 -14.38 -11.29
C ILE A 52 14.85 -12.97 -11.85
N GLU A 53 15.17 -11.94 -11.07
CA GLU A 53 15.13 -10.55 -11.52
C GLU A 53 16.08 -10.30 -12.71
N GLY A 54 17.26 -10.94 -12.73
CA GLY A 54 18.20 -10.90 -13.84
C GLY A 54 17.68 -11.58 -15.13
N PHE A 55 16.80 -12.57 -15.02
CA PHE A 55 16.09 -13.12 -16.19
C PHE A 55 14.95 -12.21 -16.63
N GLN A 56 14.17 -11.67 -15.69
CA GLN A 56 13.06 -10.76 -15.99
C GLN A 56 13.54 -9.46 -16.65
N SER A 57 14.70 -8.93 -16.22
CA SER A 57 15.27 -7.70 -16.78
C SER A 57 15.65 -7.83 -18.26
N ARG A 58 15.91 -9.05 -18.74
CA ARG A 58 16.20 -9.32 -20.17
C ARG A 58 14.97 -9.19 -21.05
N ASN A 59 13.77 -9.47 -20.50
CA ASN A 59 12.49 -9.46 -21.20
C ASN A 59 11.48 -8.56 -20.47
N LYS A 60 11.74 -7.25 -20.44
CA LYS A 60 10.86 -6.29 -19.75
C LYS A 60 9.61 -6.00 -20.58
N TYR A 61 8.45 -6.36 -20.05
CA TYR A 61 7.14 -5.97 -20.59
C TYR A 61 6.66 -4.67 -19.94
N TYR A 62 6.12 -3.76 -20.76
CA TYR A 62 5.54 -2.51 -20.29
C TYR A 62 4.01 -2.60 -20.33
N TYR A 63 3.37 -2.15 -19.27
CA TYR A 63 1.92 -1.98 -19.19
C TYR A 63 1.59 -0.54 -18.82
N PHE A 64 0.47 -0.04 -19.34
CA PHE A 64 0.01 1.33 -19.11
C PHE A 64 -1.32 1.33 -18.38
N HIS A 65 -1.52 2.33 -17.53
CA HIS A 65 -2.80 2.55 -16.87
C HIS A 65 -3.78 3.17 -17.85
N GLN A 66 -4.98 2.58 -17.96
CA GLN A 66 -6.04 3.09 -18.81
C GLN A 66 -6.58 4.42 -18.26
N LYS A 67 -6.68 5.44 -19.12
CA LYS A 67 -7.26 6.74 -18.79
C LYS A 67 -8.59 6.90 -19.51
N PHE A 68 -9.68 6.94 -18.75
CA PHE A 68 -11.00 7.23 -19.28
C PHE A 68 -11.22 8.74 -19.33
N ARG A 69 -11.78 9.21 -20.44
CA ARG A 69 -12.24 10.60 -20.59
C ARG A 69 -13.61 10.73 -19.92
N ARG A 70 -13.89 11.92 -19.38
CA ARG A 70 -15.18 12.25 -18.78
C ARG A 70 -16.24 12.43 -19.86
N VAL A 71 -17.44 11.96 -19.55
CA VAL A 71 -18.71 12.01 -20.29
C VAL A 71 -19.66 12.91 -19.48
N PRO A 72 -20.62 13.58 -20.13
CA PRO A 72 -21.70 14.31 -19.44
C PRO A 72 -22.39 13.43 -18.39
N GLU A 73 -22.89 14.10 -17.34
CA GLU A 73 -23.65 13.45 -16.28
C GLU A 73 -25.09 13.17 -16.72
N LEU A 74 -25.79 12.32 -15.97
CA LEU A 74 -27.16 11.93 -16.29
C LEU A 74 -28.13 13.13 -16.32
N THR A 75 -27.83 14.19 -15.57
CA THR A 75 -28.62 15.44 -15.51
C THR A 75 -28.57 16.26 -16.79
N GLU A 76 -27.56 16.05 -17.64
CA GLU A 76 -27.36 16.80 -18.88
C GLU A 76 -27.96 16.09 -20.10
N CYS A 77 -28.38 14.82 -19.94
CA CYS A 77 -28.95 14.01 -21.01
C CYS A 77 -30.41 14.38 -21.32
N GLN A 78 -30.77 14.38 -22.60
CA GLN A 78 -32.16 14.58 -23.04
C GLN A 78 -33.01 13.32 -22.79
N GLU A 79 -34.29 13.52 -22.51
CA GLU A 79 -35.24 12.41 -22.32
C GLU A 79 -35.36 11.57 -23.60
N GLY A 80 -35.13 10.25 -23.49
CA GLY A 80 -35.19 9.32 -24.60
C GLY A 80 -33.85 9.04 -25.31
N ASP A 81 -32.77 9.75 -24.95
CA ASP A 81 -31.42 9.42 -25.44
C ASP A 81 -30.78 8.31 -24.59
N TYR A 82 -31.04 7.06 -25.00
CA TYR A 82 -30.49 5.88 -24.33
C TYR A 82 -28.96 5.76 -24.42
N THR A 83 -28.34 6.35 -25.45
CA THR A 83 -26.87 6.31 -25.60
C THR A 83 -26.23 7.20 -24.55
N CYS A 84 -26.74 8.41 -24.36
CA CYS A 84 -26.29 9.32 -23.30
C CYS A 84 -26.45 8.68 -21.91
N PHE A 85 -27.60 8.07 -21.63
CA PHE A 85 -27.85 7.38 -20.36
C PHE A 85 -26.88 6.25 -20.10
N TYR A 86 -26.59 5.44 -21.12
CA TYR A 86 -25.65 4.32 -21.00
C TYR A 86 -24.23 4.79 -20.69
N GLU A 87 -23.73 5.82 -21.38
CA GLU A 87 -22.37 6.32 -21.15
C GLU A 87 -22.23 6.95 -19.76
N ALA A 88 -23.21 7.75 -19.34
CA ALA A 88 -23.26 8.36 -18.02
C ALA A 88 -23.33 7.31 -16.90
N GLU A 89 -24.17 6.28 -17.04
CA GLU A 89 -24.25 5.19 -16.08
C GLU A 89 -22.93 4.41 -15.99
N MET A 90 -22.28 4.14 -17.12
CA MET A 90 -20.98 3.45 -17.13
C MET A 90 -19.86 4.29 -16.52
N GLN A 91 -19.91 5.63 -16.63
CA GLN A 91 -19.02 6.51 -15.89
C GLN A 91 -19.26 6.41 -14.39
N TRP A 92 -20.51 6.54 -13.94
CA TRP A 92 -20.87 6.45 -12.53
C TRP A 92 -20.46 5.11 -11.91
N ARG A 93 -20.70 3.99 -12.61
CA ARG A 93 -20.29 2.65 -12.15
C ARG A 93 -18.77 2.50 -12.01
N ARG A 94 -17.98 3.20 -12.84
CA ARG A 94 -16.52 3.20 -12.71
C ARG A 94 -16.09 4.06 -11.51
N ASP A 95 -16.65 5.25 -11.37
CA ASP A 95 -16.33 6.17 -10.28
C ASP A 95 -16.70 5.55 -8.91
N HIS A 96 -17.87 4.89 -8.81
CA HIS A 96 -18.26 4.16 -7.61
C HIS A 96 -17.23 3.08 -7.20
N LYS A 97 -16.67 2.34 -8.16
CA LYS A 97 -15.60 1.36 -7.87
C LYS A 97 -14.32 2.03 -7.43
N VAL A 98 -13.99 3.20 -7.98
CA VAL A 98 -12.82 3.98 -7.54
C VAL A 98 -13.02 4.45 -6.10
N ASP A 99 -14.22 4.93 -5.75
CA ASP A 99 -14.55 5.36 -4.40
C ASP A 99 -14.49 4.20 -3.39
N GLU A 100 -14.95 3.00 -3.76
CA GLU A 100 -14.76 1.79 -2.95
C GLU A 100 -13.28 1.51 -2.65
N GLU A 101 -12.41 1.65 -3.65
CA GLU A 101 -10.96 1.48 -3.45
C GLU A 101 -10.35 2.62 -2.61
N ILE A 102 -10.83 3.86 -2.75
CA ILE A 102 -10.40 4.98 -1.91
C ILE A 102 -10.69 4.70 -0.44
N VAL A 103 -11.90 4.22 -0.12
CA VAL A 103 -12.27 3.85 1.25
C VAL A 103 -11.39 2.71 1.78
N LYS A 104 -11.09 1.71 0.95
CA LYS A 104 -10.18 0.63 1.32
C LYS A 104 -8.78 1.15 1.67
N VAL A 105 -8.23 2.07 0.86
CA VAL A 105 -6.92 2.68 1.13
C VAL A 105 -6.92 3.43 2.47
N VAL A 106 -7.98 4.22 2.74
CA VAL A 106 -8.11 4.93 4.03
C VAL A 106 -8.19 3.94 5.20
N GLN A 107 -8.95 2.86 5.04
CA GLN A 107 -9.05 1.81 6.05
C GLN A 107 -7.71 1.09 6.29
N GLU A 108 -6.95 0.81 5.23
CA GLU A 108 -5.60 0.23 5.31
C GLU A 108 -4.66 1.16 6.07
N ARG A 109 -4.70 2.47 5.82
CA ARG A 109 -3.90 3.47 6.56
C ARG A 109 -4.23 3.45 8.06
N LEU A 110 -5.52 3.41 8.40
CA LEU A 110 -5.96 3.38 9.80
C LEU A 110 -5.50 2.09 10.50
N ARG A 111 -5.68 0.93 9.85
CA ARG A 111 -5.19 -0.37 10.36
C ARG A 111 -3.67 -0.40 10.51
N ALA A 112 -2.95 0.14 9.53
CA ALA A 112 -1.50 0.24 9.58
C ALA A 112 -1.04 1.15 10.72
N CYS A 113 -1.72 2.26 10.98
CA CYS A 113 -1.42 3.13 12.11
C CYS A 113 -1.66 2.41 13.45
N GLN A 114 -2.81 1.75 13.59
CA GLN A 114 -3.16 0.99 14.79
C GLN A 114 -2.12 -0.09 15.11
N GLN A 115 -1.68 -0.85 14.09
CA GLN A 115 -0.69 -1.91 14.28
C GLN A 115 0.69 -1.38 14.67
N ARG A 116 1.10 -0.21 14.15
CA ARG A 116 2.40 0.40 14.45
C ARG A 116 2.45 0.99 15.86
N GLU A 117 1.41 1.71 16.25
CA GLU A 117 1.35 2.44 17.52
C GLU A 117 1.01 1.54 18.70
N GLY A 118 0.43 0.36 18.47
CA GLY A 118 0.16 -0.61 19.54
C GLY A 118 -0.83 -0.08 20.57
N SER A 119 -0.37 0.20 21.80
CA SER A 119 -1.24 0.69 22.88
C SER A 119 -1.55 2.19 22.81
N SER A 120 -0.68 3.00 22.21
CA SER A 120 -0.85 4.46 22.09
C SER A 120 -1.62 4.92 20.85
N TYR A 121 -2.23 3.98 20.12
CA TYR A 121 -2.90 4.27 18.84
C TYR A 121 -4.02 5.32 18.94
N ARG A 122 -4.75 5.38 20.06
CA ARG A 122 -5.85 6.34 20.23
C ARG A 122 -5.41 7.80 20.20
N GLN A 123 -4.19 8.08 20.68
CA GLN A 123 -3.64 9.44 20.69
C GLN A 123 -2.91 9.73 19.37
N ASN A 124 -2.13 8.77 18.87
CA ASN A 124 -1.23 9.02 17.74
C ASN A 124 -1.93 8.91 16.38
N CYS A 125 -3.02 8.13 16.27
CA CYS A 125 -3.73 7.90 15.01
C CYS A 125 -4.95 8.82 14.78
N HIS A 126 -5.20 9.82 15.63
CA HIS A 126 -6.41 10.66 15.55
C HIS A 126 -6.60 11.35 14.19
N ASN A 127 -5.51 11.80 13.55
CA ASN A 127 -5.57 12.48 12.24
C ASN A 127 -6.08 11.56 11.11
N HIS A 128 -5.91 10.24 11.24
CA HIS A 128 -6.41 9.29 10.25
C HIS A 128 -7.89 8.93 10.46
N SER A 129 -8.44 9.25 11.65
CA SER A 129 -9.86 9.06 11.98
C SER A 129 -10.69 10.35 11.94
N ALA A 130 -10.05 11.53 11.90
CA ALA A 130 -10.72 12.83 12.11
C ALA A 130 -11.06 13.61 10.82
N ASN A 131 -10.60 13.16 9.64
CA ASN A 131 -10.97 13.79 8.36
C ASN A 131 -12.35 13.33 7.82
N GLU A 132 -13.20 12.77 8.69
CA GLU A 132 -14.56 12.31 8.38
C GLU A 132 -15.67 13.15 9.08
N HIS A 133 -15.37 14.40 9.46
CA HIS A 133 -16.38 15.37 9.92
C HIS A 133 -16.29 16.69 9.16
#